data_AF-A0A3D6BDT2-F1
#
_entry.id   AF-A0A3D6BDT2-F1
#
_cell.length_a   1.000
_cell.length_b   1.000
_cell.length_c   1.000
_cell.angle_alpha   90.00
_cell.angle_beta   90.00
_cell.angle_gamma   90.00
#
_symmetry.space_group_name_H-M   'P 1'
#
loop_
_entity.id
_entity.type
_entity.pdbx_description
1 polymer ?
#
loop_
_entity_poly.entity_id
_entity_poly.type
_entity_poly.pdbx_seq_one_letter_code
_entity_poly.pdbx_strand_id
1 'polypeptide(L)'
;MDKPLKYWSYSEEPQSEVLIIEHTLKYADIDSIKAIIDKYGLSRCKDVWERFLLPDKRLIKLNYFLAKFIFKISFIDDEITDYLRQHDKTRRDYINEIPD
;
A
#
# COMPACT_ATOMS: atom_id res chain seq x y z
N MET A 1 -28.71 -2.19 36.21
CA MET A 1 -27.67 -2.95 35.50
C MET A 1 -27.59 -2.39 34.10
N ASP A 2 -26.65 -1.46 33.88
CA ASP A 2 -26.42 -0.88 32.56
C ASP A 2 -25.77 -1.93 31.66
N LYS A 3 -26.41 -2.23 30.53
CA LYS A 3 -25.79 -3.03 29.47
C LYS A 3 -24.58 -2.26 28.94
N PRO A 4 -23.37 -2.84 28.87
CA PRO A 4 -22.27 -2.17 28.22
C PRO A 4 -22.62 -1.99 26.74
N LEU A 5 -22.46 -0.75 26.25
CA LEU A 5 -22.58 -0.42 24.84
C LEU A 5 -21.56 -1.26 24.07
N LYS A 6 -22.06 -2.26 23.33
CA LYS A 6 -21.25 -3.10 22.46
C LYS A 6 -20.82 -2.23 21.27
N TYR A 7 -19.68 -1.57 21.40
CA TYR A 7 -19.08 -0.81 20.30
C TYR A 7 -18.81 -1.79 19.15
N TRP A 8 -19.39 -1.52 18.00
CA TRP A 8 -19.30 -2.33 16.77
C TRP A 8 -17.86 -2.49 16.24
N SER A 9 -16.89 -1.76 16.80
CA SER A 9 -15.52 -1.66 16.26
C SER A 9 -14.51 -2.65 16.85
N TYR A 10 -14.91 -3.50 17.80
CA TYR A 10 -14.01 -4.48 18.44
C TYR A 10 -14.56 -5.91 18.33
N SER A 11 -15.34 -6.22 17.29
CA SER A 11 -15.59 -7.62 16.99
C SER A 11 -14.25 -8.30 16.72
N GLU A 12 -14.03 -9.47 17.31
CA GLU A 12 -12.88 -10.36 17.07
C GLU A 12 -12.90 -10.94 15.65
N GLU A 13 -13.37 -10.16 14.67
CA GLU A 13 -13.40 -10.57 13.28
C GLU A 13 -11.95 -10.72 12.80
N PRO A 14 -11.65 -11.80 12.06
CA PRO A 14 -10.33 -11.97 11.50
C PRO A 14 -10.03 -10.77 10.62
N GLN A 15 -9.04 -9.97 11.03
CA GLN A 15 -8.63 -8.81 10.25
C GLN A 15 -8.25 -9.29 8.84
N SER A 16 -8.88 -8.69 7.84
CA SER A 16 -8.59 -8.99 6.44
C SER A 16 -7.08 -8.87 6.20
N GLU A 17 -6.48 -9.88 5.59
CA GLU A 17 -5.06 -9.90 5.23
C GLU A 17 -4.63 -8.60 4.54
N VAL A 18 -5.47 -8.10 3.64
CA VAL A 18 -5.23 -6.84 2.91
C VAL A 18 -5.10 -5.67 3.87
N LEU A 19 -5.96 -5.59 4.88
CA LEU A 19 -5.94 -4.52 5.88
C LEU A 19 -4.68 -4.60 6.76
N ILE A 20 -4.27 -5.82 7.14
CA ILE A 20 -3.03 -6.05 7.91
C ILE A 20 -1.82 -5.57 7.11
N ILE A 21 -1.73 -5.98 5.84
CA ILE A 21 -0.62 -5.60 4.96
C ILE A 21 -0.62 -4.09 4.73
N GLU A 22 -1.76 -3.51 4.35
CA GLU A 22 -1.91 -2.07 4.11
C GLU A 22 -1.50 -1.26 5.35
N HIS A 23 -2.06 -1.58 6.51
CA HIS A 23 -1.80 -0.85 7.75
C HIS A 23 -0.33 -0.97 8.17
N THR A 24 0.26 -2.15 8.03
CA THR A 24 1.68 -2.37 8.37
C THR A 24 2.60 -1.59 7.44
N LEU A 25 2.38 -1.64 6.12
CA LEU A 25 3.17 -0.87 5.15
C LEU A 25 3.06 0.64 5.36
N LYS A 26 1.92 1.11 5.90
CA LYS A 26 1.63 2.53 6.08
C LYS A 26 2.22 3.12 7.37
N TYR A 27 2.19 2.36 8.46
CA TYR A 27 2.44 2.89 9.81
C TYR A 27 3.51 2.16 10.60
N ALA A 28 3.88 0.94 10.21
CA ALA A 28 4.81 0.14 11.00
C ALA A 28 6.28 0.46 10.68
N ASP A 29 7.17 -0.05 11.51
CA ASP A 29 8.61 0.03 11.31
C ASP A 29 9.11 -1.01 10.28
N ILE A 30 10.40 -0.89 9.93
CA ILE A 30 11.03 -1.74 8.92
C ILE A 30 11.00 -3.22 9.32
N ASP A 31 11.14 -3.52 10.61
CA ASP A 31 11.18 -4.92 11.08
C ASP A 31 9.80 -5.56 11.01
N SER A 32 8.73 -4.81 11.32
CA SER A 32 7.36 -5.25 11.09
C SER A 32 7.05 -5.44 9.61
N ILE A 33 7.55 -4.54 8.74
CA ILE A 33 7.43 -4.67 7.29
C ILE A 33 8.12 -5.95 6.80
N LYS A 34 9.32 -6.27 7.28
CA LYS A 34 10.00 -7.53 6.96
C LYS A 34 9.19 -8.74 7.43
N ALA A 35 8.63 -8.68 8.63
CA ALA A 35 7.83 -9.78 9.18
C ALA A 35 6.58 -10.07 8.32
N ILE A 36 5.86 -9.05 7.83
CA ILE A 36 4.72 -9.29 6.93
C ILE A 36 5.16 -9.79 5.55
N ILE A 37 6.32 -9.36 5.05
CA ILE A 37 6.87 -9.84 3.78
C ILE A 37 7.28 -11.31 3.89
N ASP A 38 7.87 -11.72 5.02
CA ASP A 38 8.20 -13.12 5.29
C ASP A 38 6.93 -13.98 5.41
N LYS A 39 5.89 -13.45 6.07
CA LYS A 39 4.63 -14.15 6.29
C LYS A 39 3.76 -14.29 5.04
N TYR A 40 3.60 -13.22 4.25
CA TYR A 40 2.65 -13.17 3.11
C TYR A 40 3.33 -13.20 1.75
N GLY A 41 4.66 -13.01 1.70
CA GLY A 41 5.44 -12.94 0.48
C GLY A 41 5.53 -11.53 -0.11
N LEU A 42 6.68 -11.22 -0.70
CA LEU A 42 6.96 -9.91 -1.30
C LEU A 42 5.95 -9.53 -2.39
N SER A 43 5.58 -10.49 -3.26
CA SER A 43 4.62 -10.25 -4.36
C SER A 43 3.27 -9.80 -3.82
N ARG A 44 2.78 -10.45 -2.76
CA ARG A 44 1.48 -10.14 -2.19
C ARG A 44 1.48 -8.76 -1.52
N CYS A 45 2.54 -8.43 -0.79
CA CYS A 45 2.71 -7.11 -0.20
C CYS A 45 2.81 -6.02 -1.27
N LYS A 46 3.50 -6.30 -2.39
CA LYS A 46 3.61 -5.39 -3.53
C LYS A 46 2.25 -5.13 -4.17
N ASP A 47 1.44 -6.16 -4.41
CA ASP A 47 0.10 -6.02 -4.98
C ASP A 47 -0.81 -5.12 -4.12
N VAL A 48 -0.76 -5.30 -2.80
CA VAL A 48 -1.53 -4.47 -1.85
C VAL A 48 -1.02 -3.02 -1.87
N TRP A 49 0.30 -2.83 -1.86
CA TRP A 49 0.90 -1.51 -1.97
C TRP A 49 0.45 -0.77 -3.24
N GLU A 50 0.57 -1.39 -4.40
CA GLU A 50 0.21 -0.78 -5.69
C GLU A 50 -1.28 -0.43 -5.80
N ARG A 51 -2.15 -1.27 -5.23
CA ARG A 51 -3.60 -1.07 -5.32
C ARG A 51 -4.15 -0.07 -4.31
N PHE A 52 -3.60 -0.03 -3.10
CA PHE A 52 -4.23 0.70 -1.98
C PHE A 52 -3.39 1.88 -1.48
N LEU A 53 -2.05 1.80 -1.52
CA LEU A 53 -1.18 2.88 -1.02
C LEU A 53 -0.68 3.81 -2.12
N LEU A 54 -0.34 3.24 -3.28
CA LEU A 54 0.27 3.98 -4.38
C LEU A 54 -0.63 5.14 -4.90
N PRO A 55 -1.96 4.96 -5.06
CA PRO A 55 -2.85 6.04 -5.48
C PRO A 55 -3.04 7.18 -4.46
N ASP A 56 -2.64 7.00 -3.19
CA ASP A 56 -2.77 8.04 -2.17
C ASP A 56 -1.63 9.07 -2.29
N LYS A 57 -1.95 10.21 -2.91
CA LYS A 57 -1.01 11.34 -3.13
C LYS A 57 -0.42 11.93 -1.84
N ARG A 58 -0.99 11.64 -0.67
CA ARG A 58 -0.43 12.09 0.62
C ARG A 58 0.78 11.25 1.03
N LEU A 59 0.95 10.06 0.44
CA LEU A 59 1.97 9.07 0.81
C LEU A 59 3.17 9.07 -0.15
N ILE A 60 3.40 10.10 -0.96
CA ILE A 60 4.48 10.12 -1.99
C ILE A 60 5.84 9.72 -1.43
N LYS A 61 6.25 10.28 -0.27
CA LYS A 61 7.54 9.95 0.36
C LYS A 61 7.62 8.49 0.82
N LEU A 62 6.51 7.97 1.35
CA LEU A 62 6.41 6.58 1.78
C LEU A 62 6.45 5.65 0.56
N ASN A 63 5.68 5.95 -0.49
CA ASN A 63 5.65 5.17 -1.72
C ASN A 63 7.03 5.13 -2.39
N TYR A 64 7.76 6.25 -2.41
CA TYR A 64 9.14 6.28 -2.87
C TYR A 64 10.07 5.40 -1.99
N PHE A 65 9.96 5.50 -0.66
CA PHE A 65 10.72 4.65 0.25
C PHE A 65 10.45 3.16 0.04
N LEU A 66 9.17 2.78 -0.04
CA LEU A 66 8.76 1.39 -0.27
C LEU A 66 9.26 0.90 -1.63
N ALA A 67 9.11 1.70 -2.70
CA ALA A 67 9.60 1.34 -4.03
C ALA A 67 11.12 1.10 -4.05
N LYS A 68 11.89 1.98 -3.41
CA LYS A 68 13.37 1.92 -3.42
C LYS A 68 13.92 0.81 -2.52
N PHE A 69 13.48 0.77 -1.27
CA PHE A 69 14.14 -0.02 -0.23
C PHE A 69 13.45 -1.36 0.04
N ILE A 70 12.13 -1.43 -0.12
CA ILE A 70 11.35 -2.64 0.18
C ILE A 70 11.15 -3.47 -1.09
N PHE A 71 10.57 -2.89 -2.13
CA PHE A 71 10.23 -3.59 -3.37
C PHE A 71 11.35 -3.58 -4.41
N LYS A 72 12.41 -2.80 -4.17
CA LYS A 72 13.61 -2.72 -5.02
C LYS A 72 13.26 -2.55 -6.51
N ILE A 73 12.33 -1.64 -6.80
CA ILE A 73 11.86 -1.37 -8.17
C ILE A 73 13.01 -0.90 -9.06
N SER A 74 13.79 0.05 -8.56
CA SER A 74 15.06 0.49 -9.15
C SER A 74 15.92 1.17 -8.08
N PHE A 75 17.20 1.37 -8.37
CA PHE A 75 18.11 2.23 -7.60
C PHE A 75 18.22 3.64 -8.19
N ILE A 76 17.75 3.83 -9.42
CA ILE A 76 17.79 5.10 -10.15
C ILE A 76 16.52 5.89 -9.79
N ASP A 77 16.70 7.12 -9.31
CA ASP A 77 15.61 7.92 -8.78
C ASP A 77 14.56 8.30 -9.84
N ASP A 78 15.01 8.53 -11.07
CA ASP A 78 14.13 8.85 -12.20
C ASP A 78 13.23 7.65 -12.56
N GLU A 79 13.78 6.43 -12.58
CA GLU A 79 13.00 5.21 -12.86
C GLU A 79 11.93 4.95 -11.78
N ILE A 80 12.26 5.20 -10.51
CA ILE A 80 11.27 5.10 -9.42
C ILE A 80 10.19 6.16 -9.60
N THR A 81 10.57 7.39 -9.93
CA THR A 81 9.62 8.49 -10.12
C THR A 81 8.69 8.20 -11.29
N ASP A 82 9.20 7.69 -12.40
CA ASP A 82 8.41 7.29 -13.56
C ASP A 82 7.48 6.13 -13.23
N TYR A 83 7.93 5.13 -12.46
CA TYR A 83 7.08 4.05 -11.95
C TYR A 83 5.90 4.61 -11.15
N LEU A 84 6.17 5.48 -10.18
CA LEU A 84 5.12 6.06 -9.34
C LEU A 84 4.13 6.89 -10.16
N ARG A 85 4.60 7.61 -11.19
CA ARG A 85 3.74 8.39 -12.10
C ARG A 85 2.83 7.51 -12.95
N GLN A 86 3.33 6.41 -13.49
CA GLN A 86 2.52 5.48 -14.28
C GLN A 86 1.37 4.91 -13.46
N HIS A 87 1.63 4.63 -12.18
CA HIS A 87 0.63 4.13 -11.24
C HIS A 87 -0.24 5.24 -10.59
N ASP A 88 0.07 6.53 -10.81
CA ASP A 88 -0.76 7.68 -10.40
C ASP A 88 -1.83 8.05 -11.45
N LYS A 89 -1.74 7.49 -12.67
CA LYS A 89 -2.74 7.69 -13.73
C LYS A 89 -4.10 7.17 -13.27
N THR A 90 -5.06 8.07 -13.17
CA THR A 90 -6.45 7.73 -12.86
C THR A 90 -7.13 7.14 -14.09
N ARG A 91 -8.26 6.44 -13.91
CA ARG A 91 -9.10 5.97 -15.03
C ARG A 91 -9.43 7.07 -16.05
N ARG A 92 -9.52 8.33 -15.62
CA ARG A 92 -9.73 9.48 -16.51
C ARG A 92 -8.53 9.74 -17.42
N ASP A 93 -7.32 9.59 -16.90
CA ASP A 93 -6.09 9.81 -17.66
C ASP A 93 -5.94 8.76 -18.76
N TYR A 94 -6.32 7.50 -18.49
CA TYR A 94 -6.37 6.44 -19.50
C TYR A 94 -7.38 6.70 -20.62
N ILE A 95 -8.55 7.28 -20.29
CA ILE A 95 -9.59 7.60 -21.30
C ILE A 95 -9.11 8.74 -22.22
N ASN A 96 -8.36 9.71 -21.68
CA ASN A 96 -7.85 10.85 -22.45
C ASN A 96 -6.66 10.50 -23.37
N GLU A 97 -6.04 9.33 -23.18
CA GLU A 97 -4.89 8.86 -23.97
C GLU A 97 -5.29 7.93 -25.15
N ILE A 98 -6.58 7.66 -25.33
CA ILE A 98 -7.09 6.89 -26.48
C ILE A 98 -7.14 7.83 -27.70
N PRO A 99 -6.42 7.55 -28.80
CA PRO A 99 -6.53 8.35 -30.02
C PRO A 99 -7.90 8.15 -30.68
N ASP A 100 -8.44 9.24 -31.24
CA ASP A 100 -9.75 9.31 -31.92
C ASP A 100 -9.94 8.26 -33.03
#